data_AF-A0A497UB96-F1
#
_entry.id   AF-A0A497UB96-F1
#
_cell.length_a   1.000
_cell.length_b   1.000
_cell.length_c   1.000
_cell.angle_alpha   90.00
_cell.angle_beta   90.00
_cell.angle_gamma   90.00
#
_symmetry.space_group_name_H-M   'P 1'
#
loop_
_entity.id
_entity.type
_entity.pdbx_description
1 polymer ?
#
loop_
_entity_poly.entity_id
_entity_poly.type
_entity_poly.pdbx_seq_one_letter_code
_entity_poly.pdbx_strand_id
1 'polypeptide(L)'
;MKFINKKLVLISIISVLLIIGVYIFSHPIIAKLATGTARIIGSQTKADIYINGKKDAKAKLFVSASNFEENQKHDFLILYLRDTDKFSDFPVVVIDKEKASVNRPNASKKDYDIVLGQLIQSESGAHTIFSIQEKIKGSEQNPDIVMTRKQIKFVITAENQTQQIIINFPQ
;
A
#
# COMPACT_ATOMS: atom_id res chain seq x y z
N MET A 1 27.41 -43.55 -6.54
CA MET A 1 27.50 -42.08 -6.49
C MET A 1 27.02 -41.53 -7.84
N LYS A 2 25.81 -40.98 -7.94
CA LYS A 2 25.23 -40.52 -9.23
C LYS A 2 26.01 -39.30 -9.71
N PHE A 3 26.66 -39.39 -10.87
CA PHE A 3 27.26 -38.25 -11.54
C PHE A 3 26.15 -37.26 -11.89
N ILE A 4 26.10 -36.15 -11.15
CA ILE A 4 25.21 -35.04 -11.46
C ILE A 4 25.64 -34.50 -12.83
N ASN A 5 24.74 -34.56 -13.81
CA ASN A 5 25.02 -34.11 -15.16
C ASN A 5 25.19 -32.58 -15.15
N LYS A 6 26.42 -32.10 -15.35
CA LYS A 6 26.78 -30.68 -15.29
C LYS A 6 25.90 -29.80 -16.18
N LYS A 7 25.42 -30.33 -17.33
CA LYS A 7 24.48 -29.62 -18.21
C LYS A 7 23.11 -29.40 -17.56
N LEU A 8 22.58 -30.40 -16.85
CA LEU A 8 21.30 -30.27 -16.13
C LEU A 8 21.41 -29.27 -14.98
N VAL A 9 22.55 -29.25 -14.26
CA VAL A 9 22.80 -28.26 -13.22
C VAL A 9 22.84 -26.85 -13.80
N LEU A 10 23.55 -26.65 -14.91
CA LEU A 10 23.63 -25.34 -15.55
C LEU A 10 22.26 -24.84 -16.04
N ILE A 11 21.46 -25.72 -16.67
CA ILE A 11 20.09 -25.39 -17.10
C ILE A 11 19.23 -25.02 -15.89
N SER A 12 19.35 -25.76 -14.79
CA SER A 12 18.63 -25.44 -13.55
C SER A 12 19.01 -24.06 -13.00
N ILE A 13 20.30 -23.73 -12.96
CA ILE A 13 20.78 -22.43 -12.49
C ILE A 13 20.24 -21.30 -13.38
N ILE A 14 20.33 -21.44 -14.70
CA ILE A 14 19.82 -20.43 -15.65
C ILE A 14 18.31 -20.24 -15.48
N SER A 15 17.55 -21.33 -15.30
CA SER A 15 16.10 -21.28 -15.10
C SER A 15 15.74 -20.52 -13.81
N VAL A 16 16.45 -20.79 -12.72
CA VAL A 16 16.26 -20.08 -11.45
C VAL A 16 16.58 -18.58 -11.59
N LEU A 17 17.68 -18.23 -12.27
CA LEU A 17 18.05 -16.83 -12.51
C LEU A 17 17.01 -16.10 -13.37
N LEU A 18 16.44 -16.76 -14.38
CA LEU A 18 15.35 -16.21 -15.19
C LEU A 18 14.10 -15.93 -14.36
N ILE A 19 13.70 -16.88 -13.50
CA ILE A 19 12.54 -16.72 -12.62
C ILE A 19 12.76 -15.54 -11.67
N ILE A 20 13.94 -15.44 -11.05
CA ILE A 20 14.30 -14.32 -10.17
C ILE A 20 14.26 -12.99 -10.95
N GLY A 21 14.82 -12.96 -12.17
CA GLY A 21 14.82 -11.78 -13.03
C GLY A 21 13.41 -11.29 -13.37
N VAL A 22 12.53 -12.20 -13.79
CA VAL A 22 11.11 -11.89 -14.09
C VAL A 22 10.38 -11.39 -12.84
N TYR A 23 10.66 -12.01 -11.69
CA TYR A 23 10.04 -11.62 -10.42
C TYR A 23 10.44 -10.21 -9.99
N ILE A 24 11.73 -9.88 -10.06
CA ILE A 24 12.25 -8.52 -9.78
C ILE A 24 11.68 -7.49 -10.77
N PHE A 25 11.57 -7.85 -12.04
CA PHE A 25 10.99 -6.95 -13.06
C PHE A 25 9.50 -6.66 -12.78
N SER A 26 8.76 -7.67 -12.31
CA SER A 26 7.32 -7.54 -11.98
C SER A 26 7.08 -6.72 -10.71
N HIS A 27 8.03 -6.77 -9.76
CA HIS A 27 8.01 -6.05 -8.49
C HIS A 27 9.31 -5.27 -8.30
N PRO A 28 9.45 -4.08 -8.93
CA PRO A 28 10.67 -3.27 -8.84
C PRO A 28 11.07 -2.91 -7.41
N ILE A 29 10.11 -2.89 -6.49
CA ILE A 29 10.35 -2.62 -5.07
C ILE A 29 11.23 -3.68 -4.39
N ILE A 30 11.29 -4.91 -4.94
CA ILE A 30 12.14 -5.98 -4.41
C ILE A 30 13.62 -5.66 -4.62
N ALA A 31 13.97 -5.08 -5.78
CA ALA A 31 15.33 -4.59 -6.00
C ALA A 31 15.68 -3.51 -4.98
N LYS A 32 14.76 -2.57 -4.72
CA LYS A 32 14.94 -1.53 -3.70
C LYS A 32 15.14 -2.14 -2.31
N LEU A 33 14.34 -3.14 -1.93
CA LEU A 33 14.45 -3.86 -0.66
C LEU A 33 15.84 -4.51 -0.52
N ALA A 34 16.32 -5.18 -1.57
CA ALA A 34 17.65 -5.81 -1.57
C ALA A 34 18.80 -4.79 -1.46
N THR A 35 18.64 -3.60 -2.05
CA THR A 35 19.61 -2.49 -1.94
C THR A 35 19.48 -1.67 -0.65
N GLY A 36 18.48 -1.95 0.20
CA GLY A 36 18.22 -1.19 1.43
C GLY A 36 17.49 0.14 1.25
N THR A 37 16.98 0.44 0.04
CA THR A 37 16.22 1.68 -0.26
C THR A 37 14.70 1.47 -0.23
N ALA A 38 14.27 0.33 0.29
CA ALA A 38 12.89 0.06 0.67
C ALA A 38 12.85 -0.78 1.94
N ARG A 39 11.69 -0.77 2.60
CA ARG A 39 11.45 -1.48 3.85
C ARG A 39 10.02 -1.98 3.91
N ILE A 40 9.80 -2.97 4.77
CA ILE A 40 8.46 -3.43 5.13
C ILE A 40 7.89 -2.41 6.11
N ILE A 41 6.70 -1.88 5.81
CA ILE A 41 6.07 -0.85 6.66
C ILE A 41 4.78 -1.32 7.32
N GLY A 42 4.20 -2.44 6.90
CA GLY A 42 2.97 -2.87 7.53
C GLY A 42 2.63 -4.31 7.23
N SER A 43 1.95 -4.89 8.22
CA SER A 43 1.32 -6.20 8.09
C SER A 43 -0.15 -6.03 7.75
N GLN A 44 -0.68 -6.94 6.93
CA GLN A 44 -2.08 -6.90 6.56
C GLN A 44 -2.94 -7.18 7.80
N THR A 45 -3.93 -6.33 8.04
CA THR A 45 -4.92 -6.52 9.10
C THR A 45 -6.27 -6.93 8.51
N LYS A 46 -7.06 -7.62 9.32
CA LYS A 46 -8.42 -8.01 8.92
C LYS A 46 -9.34 -6.80 9.06
N ALA A 47 -9.95 -6.40 7.96
CA ALA A 47 -11.01 -5.42 7.93
C ALA A 47 -11.92 -5.67 6.73
N ASP A 48 -13.20 -5.37 6.89
CA ASP A 48 -14.15 -5.33 5.79
C ASP A 48 -14.19 -3.91 5.23
N ILE A 49 -13.78 -3.76 3.97
CA ILE A 49 -13.74 -2.46 3.29
C ILE A 49 -14.91 -2.38 2.33
N TYR A 50 -15.66 -1.28 2.42
CA TYR A 50 -16.77 -0.97 1.53
C TYR A 50 -16.49 0.33 0.78
N ILE A 51 -16.78 0.31 -0.52
CA ILE A 51 -16.65 1.45 -1.42
C ILE A 51 -18.03 1.71 -2.01
N ASN A 52 -18.58 2.90 -1.78
CA ASN A 52 -19.95 3.28 -2.15
C ASN A 52 -20.98 2.22 -1.74
N GLY A 53 -20.86 1.74 -0.50
CA GLY A 53 -21.77 0.75 0.10
C GLY A 53 -21.57 -0.70 -0.36
N LYS A 54 -20.64 -0.98 -1.29
CA LYS A 54 -20.33 -2.35 -1.75
C LYS A 54 -19.02 -2.83 -1.14
N LYS A 55 -19.01 -4.04 -0.60
CA LYS A 55 -17.80 -4.68 -0.09
C LYS A 55 -16.80 -4.89 -1.22
N ASP A 56 -15.56 -4.45 -1.04
CA ASP A 56 -14.47 -4.63 -1.99
C ASP A 56 -13.44 -5.60 -1.42
N ALA A 57 -13.26 -6.73 -2.10
CA ALA A 57 -12.33 -7.79 -1.68
C ALA A 57 -10.88 -7.55 -2.13
N LYS A 58 -10.67 -6.63 -3.07
CA LYS A 58 -9.34 -6.27 -3.58
C LYS A 58 -8.69 -5.17 -2.73
N ALA A 59 -9.51 -4.31 -2.11
CA ALA A 59 -9.05 -3.36 -1.12
C ALA A 59 -8.46 -4.08 0.11
N LYS A 60 -7.29 -3.61 0.58
CA LYS A 60 -6.58 -4.22 1.71
C LYS A 60 -6.20 -3.16 2.74
N LEU A 61 -6.22 -3.53 4.01
CA LEU A 61 -5.79 -2.66 5.10
C LEU A 61 -4.52 -3.19 5.74
N PHE A 62 -3.59 -2.29 6.02
CA PHE A 62 -2.35 -2.59 6.71
C PHE A 62 -2.22 -1.69 7.94
N VAL A 63 -1.52 -2.17 8.96
CA VAL A 63 -1.14 -1.37 10.14
C VAL A 63 0.35 -1.13 10.08
N SER A 64 0.76 0.13 10.24
CA SER A 64 2.14 0.55 10.42
C SER A 64 2.31 1.12 11.83
N ALA A 65 3.35 0.68 12.53
CA ALA A 65 3.65 1.12 13.91
C ALA A 65 4.38 2.48 13.96
N SER A 66 4.76 3.00 12.80
CA SER A 66 5.39 4.29 12.66
C SER A 66 4.89 5.00 11.41
N ASN A 67 5.13 6.30 11.37
CA ASN A 67 4.93 7.04 10.14
C ASN A 67 6.00 6.67 9.11
N PHE A 68 5.78 7.17 7.92
CA PHE A 68 6.58 6.90 6.74
C PHE A 68 7.98 7.48 6.80
N GLU A 69 8.35 8.28 7.81
CA GLU A 69 9.73 8.71 8.03
C GLU A 69 10.32 8.09 9.31
N GLU A 70 9.59 7.19 9.98
CA GLU A 70 9.91 6.58 11.27
C GLU A 70 10.13 7.55 12.45
N ASN A 71 9.84 8.84 12.26
CA ASN A 71 9.99 9.87 13.29
C ASN A 71 8.76 9.99 14.22
N GLN A 72 7.61 9.44 13.84
CA GLN A 72 6.41 9.34 14.68
C GLN A 72 6.06 7.86 14.90
N LYS A 73 5.80 7.48 16.15
CA LYS A 73 5.50 6.10 16.55
C LYS A 73 4.08 6.00 17.11
N HIS A 74 3.14 5.77 16.23
CA HIS A 74 1.75 5.44 16.55
C HIS A 74 1.14 4.62 15.41
N ASP A 75 -0.04 4.04 15.65
CA ASP A 75 -0.69 3.16 14.70
C ASP A 75 -1.28 3.97 13.53
N PHE A 76 -0.61 3.90 12.39
CA PHE A 76 -1.14 4.35 11.10
C PHE A 76 -1.86 3.21 10.41
N LEU A 77 -3.00 3.52 9.81
CA LEU A 77 -3.66 2.58 8.91
C LEU A 77 -3.32 2.95 7.47
N ILE A 78 -3.01 1.95 6.67
CA ILE A 78 -2.70 2.12 5.26
C ILE A 78 -3.70 1.31 4.46
N LEU A 79 -4.57 2.03 3.76
CA LEU A 79 -5.55 1.48 2.85
C LEU A 79 -4.93 1.36 1.46
N TYR A 80 -4.74 0.13 1.00
CA TYR A 80 -4.22 -0.19 -0.32
C TYR A 80 -5.38 -0.41 -1.29
N LEU A 81 -5.51 0.49 -2.26
CA LEU A 81 -6.60 0.52 -3.25
C LEU A 81 -6.11 0.25 -4.67
N ARG A 82 -4.80 0.06 -4.90
CA ARG A 82 -4.24 -0.11 -6.25
C ARG A 82 -4.91 -1.24 -7.05
N ASP A 83 -5.29 -2.32 -6.38
CA ASP A 83 -5.92 -3.48 -7.03
C ASP A 83 -7.40 -3.23 -7.37
N THR A 84 -7.98 -2.12 -6.91
CA THR A 84 -9.37 -1.73 -7.17
C THR A 84 -9.50 -0.92 -8.45
N ASP A 85 -10.57 -1.13 -9.21
CA ASP A 85 -10.67 -0.65 -10.60
C ASP A 85 -10.98 0.86 -10.72
N LYS A 86 -11.08 1.60 -9.61
CA LYS A 86 -11.60 3.00 -9.56
C LYS A 86 -10.68 4.01 -8.85
N PHE A 87 -9.45 3.61 -8.53
CA PHE A 87 -8.57 4.38 -7.65
C PHE A 87 -7.15 4.54 -8.22
N SER A 88 -7.03 4.74 -9.54
CA SER A 88 -5.74 5.05 -10.16
C SER A 88 -5.08 6.28 -9.53
N ASP A 89 -5.89 7.25 -9.09
CA ASP A 89 -5.43 8.49 -8.45
C ASP A 89 -5.04 8.28 -6.99
N PHE A 90 -5.68 7.33 -6.29
CA PHE A 90 -5.44 7.07 -4.87
C PHE A 90 -5.10 5.60 -4.63
N PRO A 91 -4.01 5.08 -5.22
CA PRO A 91 -3.67 3.66 -5.11
C PRO A 91 -3.31 3.26 -3.68
N VAL A 92 -2.90 4.22 -2.84
CA VAL A 92 -2.68 4.06 -1.41
C VAL A 92 -3.19 5.30 -0.69
N VAL A 93 -3.85 5.07 0.44
CA VAL A 93 -4.37 6.10 1.34
C VAL A 93 -3.89 5.80 2.75
N VAL A 94 -3.52 6.83 3.49
CA VAL A 94 -2.98 6.74 4.84
C VAL A 94 -3.94 7.41 5.79
N ILE A 95 -4.31 6.73 6.86
CA ILE A 95 -5.22 7.26 7.88
C ILE A 95 -4.42 7.41 9.17
N ASP A 96 -4.28 8.66 9.62
CA ASP A 96 -3.71 8.99 10.93
C ASP A 96 -4.87 9.05 11.93
N LYS A 97 -4.98 8.03 12.78
CA LYS A 97 -6.06 7.92 13.77
C LYS A 97 -5.97 8.98 14.85
N GLU A 98 -4.77 9.42 15.21
CA GLU A 98 -4.58 10.41 16.27
C GLU A 98 -4.99 11.80 15.80
N LYS A 99 -4.62 12.14 14.56
CA LYS A 99 -4.94 13.45 13.96
C LYS A 99 -6.30 13.49 13.28
N ALA A 100 -7.05 12.38 13.30
CA ALA A 100 -8.28 12.21 12.55
C ALA A 100 -8.14 12.73 11.10
N SER A 101 -7.11 12.26 10.39
CA SER A 101 -6.81 12.76 9.04
C SER A 101 -6.57 11.63 8.05
N VAL A 102 -6.80 11.97 6.77
CA VAL A 102 -6.56 11.10 5.62
C VAL A 102 -5.54 11.77 4.72
N ASN A 103 -4.50 11.03 4.38
CA ASN A 103 -3.36 11.53 3.65
C ASN A 103 -3.08 10.66 2.42
N ARG A 104 -2.49 11.27 1.40
CA ARG A 104 -2.10 10.63 0.14
C ARG A 104 -0.57 10.67 0.02
N PRO A 105 0.12 9.54 0.12
CA PRO A 105 1.54 9.47 -0.19
C PRO A 105 1.78 9.47 -1.70
N ASN A 106 3.02 9.71 -2.11
CA ASN A 106 3.48 9.31 -3.44
C ASN A 106 3.51 7.77 -3.53
N ALA A 107 2.49 7.21 -4.16
CA ALA A 107 2.27 5.77 -4.20
C ALA A 107 2.33 5.19 -5.61
N SER A 108 3.44 5.39 -6.32
CA SER A 108 3.70 4.64 -7.55
C SER A 108 3.95 3.16 -7.26
N LYS A 109 3.87 2.29 -8.29
CA LYS A 109 4.21 0.85 -8.14
C LYS A 109 5.68 0.63 -7.74
N LYS A 110 6.55 1.60 -7.98
CA LYS A 110 7.96 1.56 -7.54
C LYS A 110 8.13 1.98 -6.09
N ASP A 111 7.12 2.63 -5.51
CA ASP A 111 7.18 3.20 -4.17
C ASP A 111 6.38 2.41 -3.14
N TYR A 112 5.26 1.81 -3.55
CA TYR A 112 4.42 0.96 -2.71
C TYR A 112 3.94 -0.27 -3.48
N ASP A 113 4.24 -1.44 -2.93
CA ASP A 113 3.77 -2.72 -3.47
C ASP A 113 3.58 -3.76 -2.35
N ILE A 114 2.78 -4.78 -2.64
CA ILE A 114 2.58 -5.92 -1.75
C ILE A 114 3.44 -7.07 -2.26
N VAL A 115 4.35 -7.55 -1.42
CA VAL A 115 5.20 -8.70 -1.73
C VAL A 115 5.04 -9.72 -0.61
N LEU A 116 4.61 -10.92 -0.96
CA LEU A 116 4.35 -12.01 0.00
C LEU A 116 3.43 -11.60 1.18
N GLY A 117 2.43 -10.76 0.90
CA GLY A 117 1.47 -10.28 1.91
C GLY A 117 1.98 -9.15 2.83
N GLN A 118 3.22 -8.70 2.64
CA GLN A 118 3.79 -7.56 3.35
C GLN A 118 3.68 -6.30 2.49
N LEU A 119 3.30 -5.17 3.10
CA LEU A 119 3.34 -3.89 2.42
C LEU A 119 4.77 -3.35 2.49
N ILE A 120 5.37 -3.15 1.33
CA ILE A 120 6.71 -2.59 1.20
C ILE A 120 6.59 -1.15 0.71
N GLN A 121 7.44 -0.29 1.27
CA GLN A 121 7.58 1.09 0.90
C GLN A 121 9.03 1.40 0.57
N SER A 122 9.27 2.14 -0.52
CA SER A 122 10.58 2.72 -0.78
C SER A 122 10.80 4.05 -0.08
N GLU A 123 12.06 4.43 0.13
CA GLU A 123 12.46 5.74 0.67
C GLU A 123 11.82 6.92 -0.07
N SER A 124 11.75 6.89 -1.40
CA SER A 124 11.07 7.93 -2.18
C SER A 124 9.56 8.02 -1.94
N GLY A 125 8.94 6.93 -1.49
CA GLY A 125 7.53 6.88 -1.12
C GLY A 125 7.24 7.43 0.29
N ALA A 126 8.28 7.70 1.07
CA ALA A 126 8.20 8.28 2.41
C ALA A 126 8.12 9.79 2.40
N HIS A 127 8.90 10.43 1.53
CA HIS A 127 9.19 11.86 1.60
C HIS A 127 8.13 12.77 0.99
N THR A 128 6.91 12.28 0.76
CA THR A 128 5.86 13.11 0.16
C THR A 128 4.50 12.58 0.56
N ILE A 129 3.92 13.20 1.59
CA ILE A 129 2.57 12.92 2.07
C ILE A 129 1.79 14.22 2.02
N PHE A 130 0.75 14.24 1.21
CA PHE A 130 -0.17 15.36 1.13
C PHE A 130 -1.39 15.04 1.96
N SER A 131 -1.80 15.95 2.84
CA SER A 131 -3.11 15.80 3.47
C SER A 131 -4.18 15.94 2.40
N ILE A 132 -5.17 15.03 2.38
CA ILE A 132 -6.32 15.17 1.47
C ILE A 132 -7.11 16.44 1.82
N GLN A 133 -6.99 16.93 3.06
CA GLN A 133 -7.59 18.19 3.52
C GLN A 133 -6.90 19.43 2.94
N GLU A 134 -5.68 19.33 2.41
CA GLU A 134 -4.95 20.49 1.88
C GLU A 134 -5.40 20.86 0.46
N LYS A 135 -5.58 22.18 0.25
CA LYS A 135 -5.87 22.81 -1.04
C LYS A 135 -4.83 22.45 -2.09
N ILE A 136 -5.07 21.40 -2.86
CA ILE A 136 -4.41 21.24 -4.15
C ILE A 136 -5.11 22.19 -5.12
N LYS A 137 -4.47 23.35 -5.39
CA LYS A 137 -4.83 24.38 -6.39
C LYS A 137 -6.26 24.26 -6.98
N GLY A 138 -7.27 24.59 -6.17
CA GLY A 138 -8.66 24.77 -6.64
C GLY A 138 -9.71 23.76 -6.15
N SER A 139 -9.34 22.69 -5.43
CA SER A 139 -10.30 21.76 -4.83
C SER A 139 -10.11 21.70 -3.30
N GLU A 140 -11.07 22.22 -2.55
CA GLU A 140 -11.19 21.97 -1.11
C GLU A 140 -11.88 20.61 -0.94
N GLN A 141 -11.14 19.56 -0.60
CA GLN A 141 -11.72 18.27 -0.22
C GLN A 141 -11.54 18.05 1.27
N ASN A 142 -12.63 18.19 2.02
CA ASN A 142 -12.66 17.70 3.39
C ASN A 142 -13.09 16.23 3.35
N PRO A 143 -12.26 15.27 3.77
CA PRO A 143 -12.60 13.85 3.73
C PRO A 143 -13.72 13.45 4.71
N ASP A 144 -14.27 14.39 5.50
CA ASP A 144 -15.36 14.20 6.47
C ASP A 144 -15.19 12.90 7.26
N ILE A 145 -14.01 12.76 7.87
CA ILE A 145 -13.63 11.51 8.49
C ILE A 145 -14.32 11.35 9.84
N VAL A 146 -15.06 10.26 9.96
CA VAL A 146 -15.75 9.85 11.18
C VAL A 146 -15.15 8.55 11.65
N MET A 147 -14.58 8.55 12.86
CA MET A 147 -13.95 7.38 13.45
C MET A 147 -14.68 6.94 14.72
N THR A 148 -14.92 5.64 14.81
CA THR A 148 -15.37 4.95 16.02
C THR A 148 -14.45 3.76 16.28
N ARG A 149 -14.61 3.09 17.43
CA ARG A 149 -13.82 1.88 17.73
C ARG A 149 -14.00 0.75 16.71
N LYS A 150 -15.15 0.67 16.05
CA LYS A 150 -15.51 -0.43 15.15
C LYS A 150 -15.45 -0.06 13.67
N GLN A 151 -15.37 1.23 13.37
CA GLN A 151 -15.60 1.72 12.02
C GLN A 151 -14.91 3.05 11.77
N ILE A 152 -14.30 3.18 10.60
CA ILE A 152 -13.80 4.44 10.06
C ILE A 152 -14.55 4.72 8.76
N LYS A 153 -15.09 5.92 8.60
CA LYS A 153 -15.73 6.39 7.36
C LYS A 153 -15.05 7.67 6.91
N PHE A 154 -14.87 7.80 5.61
CA PHE A 154 -14.38 9.03 5.00
C PHE A 154 -14.71 9.04 3.52
N VAL A 155 -14.45 10.18 2.89
CA VAL A 155 -14.70 10.43 1.47
C VAL A 155 -13.40 10.83 0.80
N ILE A 156 -13.15 10.29 -0.39
CA ILE A 156 -12.07 10.75 -1.28
C ILE A 156 -12.61 10.92 -2.69
N THR A 157 -12.05 11.84 -3.47
CA THR A 157 -12.41 11.98 -4.89
C THR A 157 -11.38 11.28 -5.74
N ALA A 158 -11.76 10.19 -6.40
CA ALA A 158 -10.91 9.46 -7.35
C ALA A 158 -11.59 9.46 -8.72
N GLU A 159 -10.83 9.68 -9.80
CA GLU A 159 -11.36 9.68 -11.17
C GLU A 159 -12.51 10.69 -11.38
N ASN A 160 -12.39 11.87 -10.76
CA ASN A 160 -13.41 12.93 -10.74
C ASN A 160 -14.76 12.50 -10.11
N GLN A 161 -14.79 11.40 -9.35
CA GLN A 161 -15.97 10.93 -8.65
C GLN A 161 -15.70 10.84 -7.15
N THR A 162 -16.66 11.32 -6.38
CA THR A 162 -16.66 11.17 -4.92
C THR A 162 -16.91 9.71 -4.55
N GLN A 163 -15.98 9.13 -3.81
CA GLN A 163 -16.02 7.76 -3.33
C GLN A 163 -16.18 7.76 -1.81
N GLN A 164 -17.24 7.12 -1.31
CA GLN A 164 -17.43 6.88 0.11
C GLN A 164 -16.70 5.60 0.50
N ILE A 165 -15.77 5.70 1.45
CA ILE A 165 -15.03 4.57 1.99
C ILE A 165 -15.49 4.29 3.43
N ILE A 166 -15.78 3.03 3.71
CA ILE A 166 -16.11 2.53 5.05
C ILE A 166 -15.21 1.34 5.36
N ILE A 167 -14.53 1.40 6.49
CA ILE A 167 -13.66 0.34 7.01
C ILE A 167 -14.30 -0.18 8.29
N ASN A 168 -14.65 -1.46 8.32
CA ASN A 168 -15.19 -2.14 9.50
C ASN A 168 -14.14 -3.10 10.07
N PHE A 169 -13.86 -2.98 11.36
CA PHE A 169 -12.96 -3.89 12.05
C PHE A 169 -13.73 -5.09 12.63
N PRO A 170 -13.20 -6.32 12.52
CA PRO A 170 -13.80 -7.49 13.16
C PRO A 170 -13.81 -7.30 14.69
N GLN A 171 -14.85 -7.84 15.34
CA GLN A 171 -15.00 -7.85 16.80
C GLN A 171 -14.13 -8.95 17.43
#